data_AF-A0A1X0SFM1-F1
#
_entry.id   AF-A0A1X0SFM1-F1
#
_cell.length_a   1.000
_cell.length_b   1.000
_cell.length_c   1.000
_cell.angle_alpha   90.00
_cell.angle_beta   90.00
_cell.angle_gamma   90.00
#
_symmetry.space_group_name_H-M   'P 1'
#
loop_
_entity.id
_entity.type
_entity.pdbx_description
1 polymer ?
#
loop_
_entity_poly.entity_id
_entity_poly.type
_entity_poly.pdbx_seq_one_letter_code
_entity_poly.pdbx_strand_id
1 'polypeptide(L)'
;LVCHFQDNDSLSLTQLQDKVILLLCVATMFRPRSDIDTLQRRDIEFTFENNSSSRNQIVLGMTLYIRQPKEAQSKTAGLGRLDLESMCPVRTTWLF
;
A
#
# COMPACT_ATOMS: atom_id res chain seq x y z
N LEU A 1 4.02 5.75 17.95
CA LEU A 1 5.05 4.90 17.32
C LEU A 1 4.48 3.49 17.28
N VAL A 2 4.26 2.91 16.10
CA VAL A 2 3.79 1.52 15.98
C VAL A 2 5.00 0.62 16.25
N CYS A 3 5.12 0.11 17.49
CA CYS A 3 6.32 -0.62 17.94
C CYS A 3 6.30 -2.12 17.66
N HIS A 4 5.25 -2.67 17.02
CA HIS A 4 5.26 -4.04 16.56
C HIS A 4 4.62 -4.14 15.18
N PHE A 5 5.40 -4.57 14.18
CA PHE A 5 4.89 -4.99 12.88
C PHE A 5 4.20 -6.37 13.03
N GLN A 6 3.12 -6.40 13.82
CA GLN A 6 2.26 -7.57 14.01
C GLN A 6 1.69 -8.03 12.68
N ASP A 7 1.31 -9.31 12.62
CA ASP A 7 0.67 -9.89 11.44
C ASP A 7 -0.61 -9.15 11.09
N ASN A 8 -0.82 -8.93 9.79
CA ASN A 8 -1.90 -8.10 9.28
C ASN A 8 -3.29 -8.60 9.73
N ASP A 9 -3.45 -9.92 9.88
CA ASP A 9 -4.73 -10.55 10.26
C ASP A 9 -5.09 -10.34 11.74
N SER A 10 -4.11 -9.96 12.57
CA SER A 10 -4.32 -9.72 14.01
C SER A 10 -4.67 -8.26 14.34
N LEU A 11 -4.57 -7.37 13.34
CA LEU A 11 -4.75 -5.93 13.52
C LEU A 11 -6.21 -5.51 13.33
N SER A 12 -6.68 -4.57 14.15
CA SER A 12 -7.92 -3.86 13.87
C SER A 12 -7.80 -3.00 12.61
N LEU A 13 -8.93 -2.64 11.99
CA LEU A 13 -8.96 -1.82 10.77
C LEU A 13 -8.17 -0.51 10.92
N THR A 14 -8.32 0.19 12.05
CA THR A 14 -7.59 1.45 12.32
C THR A 14 -6.08 1.23 12.42
N GLN A 15 -5.65 0.15 13.09
CA GLN A 15 -4.22 -0.17 13.18
C GLN A 15 -3.65 -0.57 11.82
N LEU A 16 -4.44 -1.27 11.01
CA LEU A 16 -4.06 -1.64 9.64
C LEU A 16 -3.93 -0.38 8.76
N GLN A 17 -4.84 0.59 8.90
CA GLN A 17 -4.75 1.89 8.24
C GLN A 17 -3.46 2.63 8.59
N ASP A 18 -3.15 2.77 9.88
CA ASP A 18 -1.94 3.44 10.35
C ASP A 18 -0.67 2.76 9.80
N LYS A 19 -0.69 1.43 9.74
CA LYS A 19 0.40 0.62 9.19
C LYS A 19 0.55 0.82 7.69
N VAL A 20 -0.55 0.85 6.93
CA VAL A 20 -0.55 1.16 5.49
C VAL A 20 0.07 2.54 5.25
N ILE A 21 -0.37 3.57 5.99
CA ILE A 21 0.16 4.93 5.85
C ILE A 21 1.67 4.94 6.09
N LEU A 22 2.14 4.31 7.18
CA LEU A 22 3.57 4.26 7.51
C LEU A 22 4.38 3.54 6.43
N LEU A 23 3.95 2.33 6.04
CA LEU A 23 4.67 1.52 5.06
C LEU A 23 4.70 2.17 3.68
N LEU A 24 3.60 2.81 3.26
CA LEU A 24 3.57 3.57 2.01
C LEU A 24 4.52 4.77 2.04
N CYS A 25 4.54 5.55 3.13
CA CYS A 25 5.46 6.67 3.28
C CYS A 25 6.93 6.22 3.20
N VAL A 26 7.28 5.13 3.87
CA VAL A 26 8.66 4.61 3.85
C VAL A 26 9.04 4.03 2.48
N ALA A 27 8.12 3.30 1.84
CA ALA A 27 8.39 2.64 0.56
C ALA A 27 8.46 3.62 -0.62
N THR A 28 7.73 4.73 -0.57
CA THR A 28 7.59 5.67 -1.70
C THR A 28 8.24 7.03 -1.45
N MET A 29 8.61 7.33 -0.19
CA MET A 29 8.99 8.67 0.28
C MET A 29 7.90 9.74 0.06
N PHE A 30 6.65 9.32 -0.16
CA PHE A 30 5.51 10.23 -0.26
C PHE A 30 5.20 10.85 1.10
N ARG A 31 4.83 12.13 1.08
CA ARG A 31 4.55 12.87 2.31
C ARG A 31 3.18 12.45 2.85
N PRO A 32 3.05 12.12 4.14
CA PRO A 32 1.79 11.63 4.72
C PRO A 32 0.60 12.55 4.42
N ARG A 33 0.75 13.87 4.60
CA ARG A 33 -0.37 14.82 4.52
C ARG A 33 -0.69 15.34 3.11
N SER A 34 0.31 15.42 2.23
CA SER A 34 0.10 16.05 0.91
C SER A 34 -0.02 15.05 -0.23
N ASP A 35 0.53 13.85 -0.06
CA ASP A 35 0.46 12.80 -1.06
C ASP A 35 -0.50 11.69 -0.57
N ILE A 36 -0.21 11.06 0.58
CA ILE A 36 -0.96 9.89 1.07
C ILE A 36 -2.39 10.23 1.52
N ASP A 37 -2.61 11.36 2.20
CA ASP A 37 -3.94 11.78 2.68
C ASP A 37 -4.94 12.05 1.54
N THR A 38 -4.42 12.34 0.34
CA THR A 38 -5.24 12.56 -0.86
C THR A 38 -5.43 11.31 -1.71
N LEU A 39 -4.78 10.21 -1.35
CA LEU A 39 -4.79 8.96 -2.10
C LEU A 39 -6.17 8.29 -1.99
N GLN A 40 -6.76 7.93 -3.12
CA GLN A 40 -8.03 7.22 -3.15
C GLN A 40 -7.86 5.81 -3.74
N ARG A 41 -8.85 4.94 -3.53
CA ARG A 41 -8.79 3.56 -4.05
C ARG A 41 -8.56 3.49 -5.57
N ARG A 42 -9.08 4.46 -6.34
CA ARG A 42 -8.90 4.59 -7.80
C ARG A 42 -7.49 4.97 -8.24
N ASP A 43 -6.66 5.38 -7.29
CA ASP A 43 -5.27 5.78 -7.49
C ASP A 43 -4.30 4.64 -7.20
N ILE A 44 -4.83 3.45 -6.88
CA ILE A 44 -4.07 2.24 -6.58
C ILE A 44 -4.43 1.17 -7.59
N GLU A 45 -3.46 0.76 -8.37
CA GLU A 45 -3.58 -0.33 -9.35
C GLU A 45 -2.76 -1.52 -8.85
N PHE A 46 -3.40 -2.67 -8.68
CA PHE A 46 -2.72 -3.90 -8.24
C PHE A 46 -2.40 -4.78 -9.43
N THR A 47 -1.22 -5.41 -9.40
CA THR A 47 -0.84 -6.46 -10.34
C THR A 47 -0.98 -7.81 -9.65
N PHE A 48 -1.50 -8.80 -10.39
CA PHE A 48 -1.81 -10.12 -9.86
C PHE A 48 -1.10 -11.21 -10.66
N GLU A 49 -0.84 -12.35 -10.02
CA GLU A 49 -0.40 -13.55 -10.71
C GLU A 49 -1.55 -14.12 -11.55
N ASN A 50 -1.28 -14.41 -12.82
CA ASN A 50 -2.29 -14.74 -13.82
C ASN A 50 -2.76 -16.21 -13.76
N ASN A 51 -2.88 -16.77 -12.55
CA ASN A 51 -3.32 -18.16 -12.36
C ASN A 51 -4.81 -18.21 -11.99
N SER A 52 -5.59 -18.66 -12.97
CA SER A 52 -7.03 -18.85 -12.99
C SER A 52 -7.58 -19.64 -11.80
N SER A 53 -8.08 -18.96 -10.77
CA SER A 53 -9.19 -19.38 -9.90
C SER A 53 -9.44 -18.31 -8.82
N SER A 54 -10.63 -17.73 -8.85
CA SER A 54 -11.04 -16.50 -8.14
C SER A 54 -10.98 -16.48 -6.60
N ARG A 55 -10.31 -17.44 -5.95
CA ARG A 55 -10.21 -17.53 -4.48
C ARG A 55 -8.81 -17.30 -3.91
N ASN A 56 -7.74 -17.50 -4.69
CA ASN A 56 -6.35 -17.31 -4.24
C ASN A 56 -5.59 -16.38 -5.18
N GLN A 57 -6.11 -15.18 -5.44
CA GLN A 57 -5.35 -14.19 -6.20
C GLN A 57 -4.13 -13.75 -5.39
N ILE A 58 -2.96 -14.03 -5.94
CA ILE A 58 -1.69 -13.59 -5.40
C ILE A 58 -1.40 -12.20 -5.97
N VAL A 59 -1.36 -11.19 -5.10
CA VAL A 59 -0.92 -9.84 -5.46
C VAL A 59 0.60 -9.84 -5.64
N LEU A 60 1.07 -9.37 -6.79
CA LEU A 60 2.51 -9.31 -7.14
C LEU A 60 3.09 -7.92 -6.91
N GLY A 61 2.26 -6.88 -7.00
CA GLY A 61 2.69 -5.51 -6.85
C GLY A 61 1.54 -4.53 -6.81
N MET A 62 1.87 -3.25 -6.63
CA MET A 62 0.94 -2.16 -6.81
C MET A 62 1.61 -0.94 -7.40
N THR A 63 0.84 -0.15 -8.14
CA THR A 63 1.22 1.17 -8.64
C THR A 63 0.32 2.22 -8.00
N LEU A 64 0.94 3.27 -7.47
CA LEU A 64 0.28 4.40 -6.80
C LEU A 64 0.37 5.64 -7.68
N TYR A 65 -0.75 6.35 -7.84
CA TYR A 65 -0.84 7.55 -8.67
C TYR A 65 -1.26 8.76 -7.84
N ILE A 66 -0.35 9.71 -7.60
CA ILE A 66 -0.70 10.97 -6.92
C ILE A 66 -1.22 11.96 -7.97
N ARG A 67 -2.55 12.06 -8.06
CA ARG A 67 -3.24 12.90 -9.04
C ARG A 67 -3.34 14.38 -8.66
N GLN A 68 -3.26 14.70 -7.36
CA GLN A 68 -3.33 16.09 -6.85
C GLN A 68 -2.06 16.45 -6.05
N PRO A 69 -0.88 16.41 -6.67
CA PRO A 69 0.37 16.73 -6.00
C PRO A 69 0.41 18.21 -5.63
N LYS A 70 0.86 18.51 -4.41
CA LYS A 70 1.06 19.90 -3.94
C LYS A 70 2.05 20.69 -4.82
N GLU A 71 3.00 20.02 -5.47
CA GLU A 71 4.12 20.64 -6.22
C GLU A 71 3.97 20.52 -7.76
N ALA A 72 2.73 20.52 -8.27
CA ALA A 72 2.35 20.55 -9.70
C ALA A 72 2.76 19.36 -10.58
N GLN A 73 3.78 18.57 -10.23
CA GLN A 73 4.17 17.37 -10.97
C GLN A 73 3.49 16.11 -10.42
N SER A 74 2.77 15.38 -11.29
CA SER A 74 2.20 14.07 -10.97
C SER A 74 3.29 13.09 -10.53
N LYS A 75 3.05 12.35 -9.43
CA LYS A 75 3.98 11.33 -8.92
C LYS A 75 3.38 9.95 -9.12
N THR A 76 4.20 9.01 -9.56
CA THR A 76 3.83 7.60 -9.68
C THR A 76 4.89 6.76 -8.98
N ALA A 77 4.46 5.75 -8.22
CA ALA A 77 5.37 4.79 -7.58
C ALA A 77 4.89 3.35 -7.80
N GLY A 78 5.74 2.53 -8.38
CA GLY A 78 5.53 1.08 -8.50
C GLY A 78 6.24 0.35 -7.36
N LEU A 79 5.52 -0.57 -6.71
CA LEU A 79 6.02 -1.37 -5.60
C LEU A 79 5.83 -2.86 -5.91
N GLY A 80 6.89 -3.65 -5.74
CA GLY A 80 6.84 -5.10 -5.77
C GLY A 80 6.46 -5.69 -4.41
N ARG A 81 5.88 -6.88 -4.41
CA ARG A 81 5.65 -7.66 -3.18
C ARG A 81 6.99 -8.00 -2.54
N LEU A 82 7.07 -7.79 -1.21
CA LEU A 82 8.17 -8.27 -0.37
C LEU A 82 7.84 -9.65 0.20
N ASP A 83 8.87 -10.47 0.40
CA ASP A 83 8.75 -11.80 1.01
C ASP A 83 8.30 -11.73 2.47
N LEU A 84 8.71 -10.68 3.20
CA LEU A 84 8.28 -10.44 4.58
C LEU A 84 6.87 -9.82 4.59
N GLU A 85 5.85 -10.66 4.71
CA GLU A 85 4.44 -10.25 4.57
C GLU A 85 4.01 -9.17 5.58
N SER A 86 4.48 -9.28 6.83
CA SER A 86 4.13 -8.33 7.90
C SER A 86 4.68 -6.92 7.68
N MET A 87 5.68 -6.74 6.81
CA MET A 87 6.22 -5.43 6.42
C MET A 87 5.98 -5.10 4.95
N CYS A 88 5.26 -5.95 4.22
CA CYS A 88 5.03 -5.78 2.80
C CYS A 88 3.97 -4.69 2.57
N PRO A 89 4.32 -3.52 2.00
CA PRO A 89 3.34 -2.45 1.75
C PRO A 89 2.24 -2.95 0.79
N VAL A 90 2.61 -3.70 -0.25
CA VAL A 90 1.65 -4.25 -1.23
C VAL A 90 0.62 -5.15 -0.56
N ARG A 91 1.06 -6.11 0.28
CA ARG A 91 0.15 -7.04 0.96
C ARG A 91 -0.71 -6.34 2.00
N THR A 92 -0.12 -5.43 2.77
CA THR A 92 -0.83 -4.69 3.82
C THR A 92 -1.90 -3.78 3.21
N THR A 93 -1.58 -3.06 2.12
CA THR A 93 -2.55 -2.21 1.41
C THR A 93 -3.63 -3.02 0.68
N TRP A 94 -3.34 -4.25 0.26
CA TRP A 94 -4.37 -5.13 -0.33
C TRP A 94 -5.38 -5.64 0.71
N LEU A 95 -4.94 -5.84 1.95
CA LEU A 95 -5.79 -6.33 3.05
C LEU A 95 -6.65 -5.23 3.68
N PHE A 96 -6.21 -3.97 3.62
CA PHE A 96 -6.95 -2.80 4.11
C PHE A 96 -8.01 -2.33 3.10
#